data_AF-A0A942S536-F1
#
_entry.id   AF-A0A942S536-F1
#
_cell.length_a   1.000
_cell.length_b   1.000
_cell.length_c   1.000
_cell.angle_alpha   90.00
_cell.angle_beta   90.00
_cell.angle_gamma   90.00
#
_symmetry.space_group_name_H-M   'P 1'
#
loop_
_entity.id
_entity.type
_entity.pdbx_description
1 polymer ?
#
loop_
_entity_poly.entity_id
_entity_poly.type
_entity_poly.pdbx_seq_one_letter_code
_entity_poly.pdbx_strand_id
1 'polypeptide(L)'
;MASLSRGLMQAVVDAVRQHGSKAAAARALGMHVSTLKTRYDAALNAGLVQEKAKVDILPLGEKQRYEDQISILKRELRDALRDVSSAEDIRSSIFKLTAQPLDPPKWVVKAGGKQMSKNTPILFTSDFQWGEVINLEEMDGVNEYSPAIARERYQRLISKTIDLSFHHMTSPEYEGL
;
A
#
# COMPACT_ATOMS: atom_id res chain seq x y z
N MET A 1 -60.26 29.85 -11.52
CA MET A 1 -59.47 28.85 -10.75
C MET A 1 -58.15 29.51 -10.38
N ALA A 2 -57.80 29.58 -9.09
CA ALA A 2 -56.54 30.18 -8.66
C ALA A 2 -55.35 29.38 -9.21
N SER A 3 -54.44 30.03 -9.94
CA SER A 3 -53.21 29.41 -10.42
C SER A 3 -52.34 29.04 -9.22
N LEU A 4 -51.88 27.79 -9.17
CA LEU A 4 -50.95 27.35 -8.14
C LEU A 4 -49.62 28.09 -8.29
N SER A 5 -49.08 28.61 -7.18
CA SER A 5 -47.77 29.27 -7.18
C SER A 5 -46.65 28.26 -7.45
N ARG A 6 -45.70 28.64 -8.30
CA ARG A 6 -44.51 27.83 -8.66
C ARG A 6 -43.69 27.41 -7.44
N GLY A 7 -43.58 28.27 -6.43
CA GLY A 7 -42.86 27.95 -5.19
C GLY A 7 -43.51 26.82 -4.39
N LEU A 8 -44.85 26.78 -4.39
CA LEU A 8 -45.59 25.72 -3.70
C LEU A 8 -45.49 24.38 -4.45
N MET A 9 -45.44 24.42 -5.78
CA MET A 9 -45.19 23.24 -6.61
C MET A 9 -43.80 22.65 -6.37
N GLN A 10 -42.77 23.49 -6.25
CA GLN A 10 -41.41 23.04 -5.93
C GLN A 10 -41.33 22.40 -4.53
N ALA A 11 -41.91 23.04 -3.51
CA ALA A 11 -41.91 22.52 -2.14
C ALA A 11 -42.56 21.12 -2.02
N VAL A 12 -43.59 20.84 -2.82
CA VAL A 12 -44.24 19.52 -2.85
C VAL A 12 -43.32 18.46 -3.47
N VAL A 13 -42.58 18.80 -4.54
CA VAL A 13 -41.60 17.90 -5.16
C VAL A 13 -40.46 17.59 -4.19
N ASP A 14 -39.96 18.61 -3.49
CA ASP A 14 -38.87 18.46 -2.52
C ASP A 14 -39.29 17.59 -1.33
N ALA A 15 -40.51 17.79 -0.80
CA ALA A 15 -41.04 16.99 0.29
C ALA A 15 -41.25 15.51 -0.10
N VAL A 16 -41.70 15.23 -1.33
CA VAL A 16 -41.81 13.85 -1.84
C VAL A 16 -40.44 13.21 -2.00
N ARG A 17 -39.42 13.98 -2.39
CA ARG A 17 -38.03 13.52 -2.50
C ARG A 17 -37.42 13.20 -1.14
N GLN A 18 -37.66 14.05 -0.14
CA GLN A 18 -37.14 13.90 1.22
C GLN A 18 -37.77 12.71 1.95
N HIS A 19 -39.07 12.49 1.80
CA HIS A 19 -39.81 11.49 2.57
C HIS A 19 -40.11 10.19 1.80
N GLY A 20 -39.71 10.09 0.52
CA GLY A 20 -39.79 8.89 -0.31
C GLY A 20 -41.20 8.41 -0.70
N SER A 21 -42.25 8.90 -0.01
CA SER A 21 -43.65 8.56 -0.29
C SER A 21 -44.56 9.79 -0.21
N LYS A 22 -45.59 9.82 -1.07
CA LYS A 22 -46.59 10.92 -1.11
C LYS A 22 -47.36 11.05 0.21
N ALA A 23 -47.64 9.94 0.89
CA ALA A 23 -48.35 9.94 2.17
C ALA A 23 -47.49 10.48 3.33
N ALA A 24 -46.18 10.20 3.35
CA ALA A 24 -45.26 10.78 4.33
C ALA A 24 -45.04 12.28 4.08
N ALA A 25 -44.89 12.69 2.82
CA ALA A 25 -44.77 14.09 2.43
C ALA A 25 -46.02 14.91 2.78
N ALA A 26 -47.22 14.32 2.65
CA ALA A 26 -48.48 15.00 2.96
C ALA A 26 -48.60 15.27 4.46
N ARG A 27 -48.22 14.30 5.29
CA ARG A 27 -48.15 14.45 6.75
C ARG A 27 -47.14 15.51 7.16
N ALA A 28 -45.96 15.52 6.55
CA ALA A 28 -44.90 16.49 6.85
C ALA A 28 -45.30 17.94 6.52
N LEU A 29 -46.06 18.15 5.44
CA LEU A 29 -46.54 19.47 5.03
C LEU A 29 -47.92 19.84 5.62
N GLY A 30 -48.48 19.02 6.51
CA GLY A 30 -49.78 19.27 7.15
C GLY A 30 -50.94 19.35 6.16
N MET A 31 -50.86 18.68 5.00
CA MET A 31 -51.91 18.70 3.98
C MET A 31 -52.52 17.33 3.73
N HIS A 32 -53.77 17.31 3.24
CA HIS A 32 -54.44 16.07 2.89
C HIS A 32 -53.73 15.39 1.70
N VAL A 33 -53.66 14.06 1.71
CA VAL A 33 -52.93 13.27 0.68
C VAL A 33 -53.47 13.52 -0.72
N SER A 34 -54.79 13.71 -0.88
CA SER A 34 -55.40 14.03 -2.18
C SER A 34 -54.98 15.41 -2.68
N THR A 35 -54.85 16.40 -1.80
CA THR A 35 -54.37 17.74 -2.13
C THR A 35 -52.90 17.71 -2.56
N LEU A 36 -52.06 16.95 -1.85
CA LEU A 36 -50.67 16.77 -2.25
C LEU A 36 -50.57 16.10 -3.62
N LYS A 37 -51.40 15.09 -3.90
CA LYS A 37 -51.45 14.41 -5.19
C LYS A 37 -51.77 15.40 -6.32
N THR A 38 -52.86 16.17 -6.20
CA THR A 38 -53.24 17.16 -7.22
C THR A 38 -52.13 18.19 -7.47
N ARG A 39 -51.44 18.63 -6.40
CA ARG A 39 -50.35 19.62 -6.50
C ARG A 39 -49.07 19.04 -7.10
N TYR A 40 -48.75 17.78 -6.78
CA TYR A 40 -47.64 17.05 -7.37
C TYR A 40 -47.88 16.80 -8.87
N ASP A 41 -49.12 16.47 -9.25
CA ASP A 41 -49.50 16.27 -10.66
C ASP A 41 -49.45 17.61 -11.43
N ALA A 42 -49.83 18.73 -10.80
CA ALA A 42 -49.62 20.07 -11.36
C ALA A 42 -48.12 20.42 -11.50
N ALA A 43 -47.28 20.01 -10.55
CA ALA A 43 -45.83 20.21 -10.60
C ALA A 43 -45.16 19.36 -11.69
N LEU A 44 -45.65 18.14 -11.93
CA LEU A 44 -45.25 17.29 -13.06
C LEU A 44 -45.58 17.96 -14.40
N ASN A 45 -46.81 18.46 -14.55
CA ASN A 45 -47.24 19.15 -15.77
C ASN A 45 -46.47 20.47 -16.00
N ALA A 46 -45.99 21.11 -14.94
CA ALA A 46 -45.13 22.28 -15.00
C ALA A 46 -43.64 21.95 -15.22
N GLY A 47 -43.28 20.67 -15.37
CA GLY A 47 -41.90 20.23 -15.65
C GLY A 47 -40.92 20.37 -14.48
N LEU A 48 -41.41 20.49 -13.24
CA LEU A 48 -40.58 20.74 -12.04
C LEU A 48 -40.02 19.45 -11.43
N VAL A 49 -40.44 18.28 -11.91
CA VAL A 49 -39.88 16.99 -11.48
C VAL A 49 -38.77 16.64 -12.46
N GLN A 50 -37.52 16.66 -12.00
CA GLN A 50 -36.45 16.01 -12.75
C GLN A 50 -36.75 14.51 -12.82
N GLU A 51 -36.74 13.98 -14.05
CA GLU A 51 -36.83 12.56 -14.34
C GLU A 51 -35.87 11.80 -13.42
N LYS A 52 -36.29 10.62 -12.95
CA LYS A 52 -35.37 9.66 -12.31
C LYS A 52 -34.10 9.63 -13.15
N ALA A 53 -32.95 9.84 -12.51
CA ALA A 53 -31.65 9.81 -13.17
C ALA A 53 -31.65 8.69 -14.21
N LYS A 54 -31.43 9.04 -15.47
CA LYS A 54 -31.26 8.09 -16.56
C LYS A 54 -30.36 6.99 -16.03
N VAL A 55 -30.90 5.79 -15.88
CA VAL A 55 -30.06 4.62 -15.70
C VAL A 55 -29.35 4.51 -17.03
N ASP A 56 -28.08 4.90 -17.08
CA ASP A 56 -27.27 4.73 -18.29
C ASP A 56 -27.24 3.23 -18.57
N ILE A 57 -28.06 2.80 -19.53
CA ILE A 57 -28.09 1.43 -20.01
C ILE A 57 -26.79 1.28 -20.79
N LEU A 58 -25.76 0.75 -20.15
CA LEU A 58 -24.51 0.44 -20.83
C LEU A 58 -24.81 -0.44 -22.05
N PRO A 59 -24.17 -0.17 -23.21
CA PRO A 59 -24.20 -1.07 -24.36
C PRO A 59 -23.92 -2.51 -23.91
N LEU A 60 -24.67 -3.49 -24.44
CA LEU A 60 -24.61 -4.89 -24.00
C LEU A 60 -23.17 -5.46 -23.96
N GLY A 61 -22.31 -5.04 -24.89
CA GLY A 61 -20.90 -5.44 -24.95
C GLY A 61 -20.02 -4.85 -23.82
N GLU A 62 -20.32 -3.64 -23.35
CA GLU A 62 -19.61 -3.05 -22.20
C GLU A 62 -20.05 -3.70 -20.90
N LYS A 63 -21.36 -3.97 -20.76
CA LYS A 63 -21.88 -4.71 -19.62
C LYS A 63 -21.23 -6.09 -19.47
N GLN A 64 -21.12 -6.85 -20.56
CA GLN A 64 -20.48 -8.17 -20.55
C GLN A 64 -19.00 -8.07 -20.14
N ARG A 65 -18.27 -7.09 -20.66
CA ARG A 65 -16.86 -6.84 -20.28
C ARG A 65 -16.72 -6.55 -18.78
N TYR A 66 -17.62 -5.76 -18.21
CA TYR A 66 -17.59 -5.47 -16.77
C TYR A 66 -17.95 -6.70 -15.94
N GLU A 67 -18.90 -7.52 -16.38
CA GLU A 67 -19.24 -8.79 -15.70
C GLU A 67 -18.05 -9.78 -15.73
N ASP A 68 -17.35 -9.87 -16.86
CA ASP A 68 -16.14 -10.69 -16.99
C ASP A 68 -15.01 -10.18 -16.08
N GLN A 69 -14.79 -8.86 -16.02
CA GLN A 69 -13.82 -8.24 -15.11
C GLN A 69 -14.17 -8.51 -13.64
N ILE A 70 -15.44 -8.38 -13.26
CA ILE A 70 -15.90 -8.68 -11.90
C ILE A 70 -15.65 -10.16 -11.57
N SER A 71 -15.87 -11.07 -12.52
CA SER A 71 -15.62 -12.49 -12.34
C SER A 71 -14.13 -12.78 -12.09
N ILE A 72 -13.26 -12.17 -12.89
CA ILE A 72 -11.80 -12.28 -12.76
C ILE A 72 -11.34 -11.70 -11.42
N LEU A 73 -11.74 -10.47 -11.08
CA LEU A 73 -11.39 -9.82 -9.81
C LEU A 73 -11.86 -10.64 -8.61
N LYS A 74 -13.07 -11.21 -8.67
CA LYS A 74 -13.57 -12.10 -7.61
C LYS A 74 -12.75 -13.38 -7.50
N ARG A 75 -12.21 -13.90 -8.60
CA ARG A 75 -11.31 -15.07 -8.57
C ARG A 75 -9.99 -14.70 -7.92
N GLU A 76 -9.35 -13.62 -8.36
CA GLU A 76 -8.09 -13.12 -7.80
C GLU A 76 -8.20 -12.84 -6.30
N LEU A 77 -9.32 -12.24 -5.86
CA LEU A 77 -9.56 -12.00 -4.44
C LEU A 77 -9.69 -13.29 -3.63
N ARG A 78 -10.32 -14.33 -4.19
CA ARG A 78 -10.39 -15.65 -3.52
C ARG A 78 -9.01 -16.30 -3.43
N ASP A 79 -8.22 -16.21 -4.49
CA ASP A 79 -6.88 -16.81 -4.53
C ASP A 79 -5.96 -16.09 -3.52
N ALA A 80 -5.96 -14.75 -3.50
CA ALA A 80 -5.22 -13.96 -2.52
C ALA A 80 -5.63 -14.25 -1.07
N LEU A 81 -6.94 -14.41 -0.80
CA LEU A 81 -7.41 -14.79 0.53
C LEU A 81 -6.94 -16.19 0.94
N ARG A 82 -6.89 -17.13 -0.01
CA ARG A 82 -6.39 -18.49 0.24
C ARG A 82 -4.89 -18.48 0.58
N ASP A 83 -4.11 -17.67 -0.10
CA ASP A 83 -2.68 -17.52 0.16
C ASP A 83 -2.42 -16.92 1.55
N VAL A 84 -3.19 -15.88 1.92
CA VAL A 84 -3.13 -15.28 3.26
C VAL A 84 -3.50 -16.30 4.34
N SER A 85 -4.58 -17.06 4.14
CA SER A 85 -4.98 -18.11 5.08
C SER A 85 -3.90 -19.18 5.24
N SER A 86 -3.32 -19.64 4.12
CA SER A 86 -2.26 -20.65 4.13
C SER A 86 -1.00 -20.14 4.84
N ALA A 87 -0.66 -18.86 4.64
CA ALA A 87 0.46 -18.22 5.33
C ALA A 87 0.21 -18.11 6.85
N GLU A 88 -1.01 -17.78 7.27
CA GLU A 88 -1.36 -17.75 8.69
C GLU A 88 -1.42 -19.14 9.34
N ASP A 89 -1.87 -20.16 8.59
CA ASP A 89 -1.81 -21.55 9.02
C ASP A 89 -0.36 -22.00 9.23
N ILE A 90 0.56 -21.66 8.31
CA ILE A 90 2.00 -21.93 8.45
C ILE A 90 2.59 -21.19 9.65
N ARG A 91 2.29 -19.89 9.77
CA ARG A 91 2.77 -19.02 10.87
C ARG A 91 2.36 -19.56 12.25
N SER A 92 1.11 -20.01 12.38
CA SER A 92 0.57 -20.50 13.64
C SER A 92 0.99 -21.96 13.94
N SER A 93 0.94 -22.86 12.94
CA SER A 93 1.19 -24.29 13.15
C SER A 93 2.68 -24.65 13.24
N ILE A 94 3.52 -24.08 12.37
CA ILE A 94 4.95 -24.41 12.30
C ILE A 94 5.74 -23.56 13.31
N PHE A 95 5.53 -22.24 13.27
CA PHE A 95 6.35 -21.32 14.07
C PHE A 95 5.77 -21.03 15.45
N LYS A 96 4.55 -21.51 15.77
CA LYS A 96 3.82 -21.20 17.01
C LYS A 96 3.76 -19.69 17.29
N LEU A 97 3.83 -18.87 16.25
CA LEU A 97 3.82 -17.42 16.37
C LEU A 97 2.39 -16.99 16.63
N THR A 98 2.10 -16.60 17.87
CA THR A 98 0.81 -16.00 18.23
C THR A 98 0.64 -14.66 17.52
N ALA A 99 -0.61 -14.27 17.26
CA ALA A 99 -0.95 -12.95 16.69
C ALA A 99 -0.61 -11.76 17.61
N GLN A 100 -0.09 -12.02 18.82
CA GLN A 100 0.35 -10.96 19.71
C GLN A 100 1.51 -10.17 19.10
N PRO A 101 1.49 -8.83 19.23
CA PRO A 101 2.65 -8.02 18.91
C PRO A 101 3.81 -8.48 19.79
N LEU A 102 4.93 -8.82 19.15
CA LEU A 102 6.17 -9.14 19.86
C LEU A 102 6.65 -7.85 20.54
N ASP A 103 6.61 -7.81 21.87
CA ASP A 103 7.29 -6.75 22.59
C ASP A 103 8.80 -6.95 22.39
N PRO A 104 9.51 -5.98 21.77
CA PRO A 104 10.94 -6.09 21.62
C PRO A 104 11.56 -6.20 23.02
N PRO A 105 12.56 -7.07 23.20
CA PRO A 105 13.16 -7.24 24.51
C PRO A 105 13.71 -5.91 25.04
N LYS A 106 13.69 -5.74 26.37
CA LYS A 106 14.13 -4.49 27.01
C LYS A 106 15.59 -4.11 26.75
N TRP A 107 16.41 -5.05 26.29
CA TRP A 107 17.80 -4.84 25.90
C TRP A 107 17.96 -4.31 24.47
N VAL A 108 16.87 -4.17 23.70
CA VAL A 108 16.94 -3.57 22.37
C VAL A 108 17.26 -2.08 22.51
N VAL A 109 18.47 -1.72 22.10
CA VAL A 109 18.91 -0.34 22.03
C VAL A 109 18.02 0.37 20.99
N LYS A 110 17.29 1.40 21.43
CA LYS A 110 16.57 2.27 20.50
C LYS A 110 17.59 2.93 19.59
N ALA A 111 17.40 2.84 18.28
CA ALA A 111 18.25 3.57 17.33
C ALA A 111 18.19 5.06 17.68
N GLY A 112 19.29 5.58 18.24
CA GLY A 112 19.44 7.01 18.45
C GLY A 112 19.32 7.74 17.11
N GLY A 113 18.77 8.95 17.11
CA GLY A 113 18.79 9.81 15.92
C GLY A 113 20.22 9.96 15.39
N LYS A 114 20.38 10.32 14.10
CA LYS A 114 21.68 10.48 13.41
C LYS A 114 22.69 11.24 14.29
N GLN A 115 23.49 10.50 15.05
CA GLN A 115 24.65 11.02 15.73
C GLN A 115 25.78 10.91 14.70
N MET A 116 26.39 12.04 14.35
CA MET A 116 27.70 12.02 13.70
C MET A 116 28.69 11.49 14.74
N SER A 117 28.79 10.16 14.86
CA SER A 117 29.79 9.54 15.70
C SER A 117 31.13 9.67 14.99
N LYS A 118 32.11 10.24 15.70
CA LYS A 118 33.52 10.12 15.29
C LYS A 118 33.87 8.64 15.34
N ASN A 119 34.09 8.03 14.19
CA ASN A 119 34.41 6.60 14.07
C ASN A 119 35.87 6.50 13.65
N THR A 120 36.63 5.54 14.19
CA THR A 120 37.98 5.24 13.70
C THR A 120 37.96 3.88 13.01
N PRO A 121 38.28 3.78 11.72
CA PRO A 121 38.31 2.49 11.02
C PRO A 121 39.48 1.66 11.53
N ILE A 122 39.22 0.39 11.85
CA ILE A 122 40.23 -0.55 12.31
C ILE A 122 40.25 -1.72 11.30
N LEU A 123 41.38 -1.90 10.61
CA LEU A 123 41.61 -3.06 9.76
C LEU A 123 42.29 -4.17 10.59
N PHE A 124 41.53 -5.19 10.96
CA PHE A 124 42.07 -6.35 11.66
C PHE A 124 42.39 -7.48 10.68
N THR A 125 43.67 -7.82 10.56
CA THR A 125 44.16 -8.87 9.65
C THR A 125 45.29 -9.63 10.34
N SER A 126 45.36 -10.94 10.11
CA SER A 126 46.39 -11.83 10.64
C SER A 126 46.89 -12.78 9.56
N ASP A 127 47.96 -13.51 9.87
CA ASP A 127 48.42 -14.69 9.12
C ASP A 127 48.75 -14.41 7.64
N PHE A 128 49.70 -13.51 7.41
CA PHE A 128 50.22 -13.27 6.06
C PHE A 128 51.28 -14.31 5.67
N GLN A 129 50.97 -15.13 4.68
CA GLN A 129 51.83 -16.17 4.14
C GLN A 129 52.79 -15.64 3.05
N TRP A 130 53.58 -14.61 3.35
CA TRP A 130 54.43 -13.94 2.33
C TRP A 130 55.51 -14.82 1.66
N GLY A 131 55.83 -15.98 2.23
CA GLY A 131 56.85 -16.91 1.73
C GLY A 131 56.30 -18.20 1.11
N GLU A 132 54.98 -18.34 0.99
CA GLU A 132 54.36 -19.58 0.53
C GLU A 132 54.13 -19.56 -0.99
N VAL A 133 54.29 -20.72 -1.62
CA VAL A 133 53.95 -20.97 -3.02
C VAL A 133 53.07 -22.21 -3.03
N ILE A 134 51.85 -22.07 -3.54
CA ILE A 134 50.87 -23.15 -3.69
C ILE A 134 50.53 -23.26 -5.16
N ASN A 135 50.80 -24.42 -5.75
CA ASN A 135 50.53 -24.65 -7.16
C ASN A 135 49.03 -24.86 -7.38
N LEU A 136 48.51 -24.43 -8.54
CA LEU A 136 47.09 -24.55 -8.87
C LEU A 136 46.59 -26.01 -8.83
N GLU A 137 47.45 -26.96 -9.17
CA GLU A 137 47.17 -28.40 -9.14
C GLU A 137 46.96 -28.94 -7.72
N GLU A 138 47.57 -28.32 -6.71
CA GLU A 138 47.43 -28.71 -5.30
C GLU A 138 46.07 -28.30 -4.71
N MET A 139 45.33 -27.45 -5.44
CA MET A 139 44.10 -26.81 -4.99
C MET A 139 42.94 -27.06 -5.98
N ASP A 140 42.90 -28.22 -6.63
CA ASP A 140 41.84 -28.63 -7.56
C ASP A 140 41.53 -27.60 -8.67
N GLY A 141 42.55 -26.89 -9.14
CA GLY A 141 42.40 -25.90 -10.21
C GLY A 141 41.98 -24.51 -9.75
N VAL A 142 41.96 -24.22 -8.44
CA VAL A 142 41.57 -22.91 -7.89
C VAL A 142 42.60 -22.37 -6.91
N ASN A 143 42.52 -21.07 -6.57
CA ASN A 143 43.27 -20.48 -5.45
C ASN A 143 44.80 -20.72 -5.44
N GLU A 144 45.45 -20.72 -6.60
CA GLU A 144 46.91 -20.61 -6.68
C GLU A 144 47.41 -19.45 -5.81
N TYR A 145 48.57 -19.66 -5.20
CA TYR A 145 49.19 -18.69 -4.33
C TYR A 145 50.68 -18.55 -4.61
N SER A 146 51.16 -17.32 -4.63
CA SER A 146 52.57 -16.97 -4.73
C SER A 146 52.81 -15.63 -4.05
N PRO A 147 54.08 -15.27 -3.74
CA PRO A 147 54.40 -13.95 -3.19
C PRO A 147 53.94 -12.77 -4.08
N ALA A 148 53.83 -12.98 -5.39
CA ALA A 148 53.28 -11.98 -6.30
C ALA A 148 51.77 -11.79 -6.11
N ILE A 149 51.02 -12.89 -6.01
CA ILE A 149 49.58 -12.88 -5.71
C ILE A 149 49.32 -12.31 -4.31
N ALA A 150 50.14 -12.67 -3.32
CA ALA A 150 50.08 -12.12 -1.96
C ALA A 150 50.19 -10.58 -1.98
N ARG A 151 51.14 -10.04 -2.74
CA ARG A 151 51.32 -8.59 -2.92
C ARG A 151 50.09 -7.93 -3.52
N GLU A 152 49.56 -8.50 -4.59
CA GLU A 152 48.37 -7.95 -5.26
C GLU A 152 47.14 -7.98 -4.34
N ARG A 153 46.91 -9.09 -3.64
CA ARG A 153 45.82 -9.23 -2.67
C ARG A 153 45.96 -8.24 -1.53
N TYR A 154 47.17 -8.06 -1.00
CA TYR A 154 47.43 -7.11 0.08
C TYR A 154 47.22 -5.67 -0.36
N GLN A 155 47.71 -5.30 -1.56
CA GLN A 155 47.46 -3.97 -2.13
C GLN A 155 45.96 -3.73 -2.30
N ARG A 156 45.22 -4.71 -2.83
CA ARG A 156 43.77 -4.63 -3.00
C ARG A 156 43.04 -4.48 -1.66
N LEU A 157 43.45 -5.24 -0.65
CA LEU A 157 42.90 -5.17 0.72
C LEU A 157 43.04 -3.75 1.29
N ILE A 158 44.25 -3.17 1.23
CA ILE A 158 44.51 -1.82 1.73
C ILE A 158 43.73 -0.78 0.92
N SER A 159 43.79 -0.82 -0.42
CA SER A 159 43.09 0.14 -1.27
C SER A 159 41.57 0.10 -1.05
N LYS A 160 40.98 -1.09 -0.90
CA LYS A 160 39.55 -1.23 -0.63
C LYS A 160 39.17 -0.79 0.77
N THR A 161 40.04 -1.01 1.75
CA THR A 161 39.80 -0.52 3.12
C THR A 161 39.81 1.00 3.18
N ILE A 162 40.74 1.65 2.48
CA ILE A 162 40.77 3.11 2.33
C ILE A 162 39.50 3.57 1.63
N ASP A 163 39.14 2.96 0.50
CA ASP A 163 37.95 3.34 -0.26
C ASP A 163 36.68 3.27 0.61
N LEU A 164 36.46 2.15 1.31
CA LEU A 164 35.34 1.97 2.23
C LEU A 164 35.33 3.01 3.35
N SER A 165 36.50 3.33 3.90
CA SER A 165 36.62 4.28 5.00
C SER A 165 36.28 5.71 4.55
N PHE A 166 36.72 6.13 3.36
CA PHE A 166 36.60 7.54 2.95
C PHE A 166 35.42 7.85 2.03
N HIS A 167 34.96 6.91 1.21
CA HIS A 167 33.93 7.17 0.20
C HIS A 167 32.57 6.54 0.52
N HIS A 168 32.50 5.60 1.46
CA HIS A 168 31.26 4.86 1.76
C HIS A 168 30.73 5.09 3.19
N MET A 169 31.40 5.92 4.00
CA MET A 169 30.95 6.30 5.34
C MET A 169 30.25 7.67 5.34
N THR A 170 29.31 7.87 6.28
CA THR A 170 28.48 9.10 6.34
C THR A 170 29.23 10.33 6.87
N SER A 171 30.41 10.17 7.49
CA SER A 171 31.28 11.25 7.97
C SER A 171 32.72 10.74 8.10
N PRO A 172 33.53 10.77 7.02
CA PRO A 172 34.88 10.21 6.99
C PRO A 172 35.93 11.20 7.52
N GLU A 173 35.72 11.72 8.73
CA GLU A 173 36.73 12.53 9.42
C GLU A 173 37.41 11.67 10.49
N TYR A 174 38.66 11.30 10.24
CA TYR A 174 39.46 10.44 11.11
C TYR A 174 40.61 11.25 11.70
N GLU A 175 40.55 11.52 13.01
CA GLU A 175 41.63 12.23 13.69
C GLU A 175 42.93 11.40 13.63
N GLY A 176 43.97 11.94 12.97
CA GLY A 176 45.30 11.33 12.91
C GLY A 176 45.58 10.43 11.69
N LEU A 177 44.66 10.35 10.72
CA LEU A 177 44.90 9.77 9.38
C LEU A 177 44.92 10.85 8.29
#